data_AF-A0A8T5NKC5-F1
#
_entry.id   AF-A0A8T5NKC5-F1
#
_cell.length_a   1.000
_cell.length_b   1.000
_cell.length_c   1.000
_cell.angle_alpha   90.00
_cell.angle_beta   90.00
_cell.angle_gamma   90.00
#
_symmetry.space_group_name_H-M   'P 1'
#
loop_
_entity.id
_entity.type
_entity.pdbx_description
1 polymer ?
#
loop_
_entity_poly.entity_id
_entity_poly.type
_entity_poly.pdbx_seq_one_letter_code
_entity_poly.pdbx_strand_id
1 'polypeptide(L)' 'MKEADIVLEVDGKNIQMNDFVRKILAGMITGSVGALHGFDEDWKTLNISLKR' A
#
# COMPACT_ATOMS: atom_id res chain seq x y z
N MET A 1 16.00 0.81 -1.33
CA MET A 1 14.70 0.66 -0.64
C MET A 1 14.12 -0.69 -1.05
N LYS A 2 13.68 -1.51 -0.10
CA LYS A 2 12.99 -2.76 -0.45
C LYS A 2 11.70 -2.42 -1.18
N GLU A 3 11.41 -3.11 -2.28
CA GLU A 3 10.18 -2.90 -3.04
C GLU A 3 8.99 -3.27 -2.15
N ALA A 4 8.08 -2.33 -1.90
CA ALA A 4 6.91 -2.56 -1.08
C ALA A 4 5.92 -3.43 -1.86
N ASP A 5 5.60 -4.61 -1.32
CA ASP A 5 4.60 -5.49 -1.90
C ASP A 5 3.21 -5.11 -1.41
N ILE A 6 2.24 -5.14 -2.31
CA ILE A 6 0.86 -4.73 -2.03
C ILE A 6 -0.15 -5.79 -2.47
N VAL A 7 -1.20 -5.94 -1.68
CA VAL A 7 -2.36 -6.78 -1.96
C VAL A 7 -3.59 -5.88 -2.05
N LEU A 8 -4.35 -6.02 -3.13
CA LEU A 8 -5.63 -5.33 -3.29
C LEU A 8 -6.75 -6.31 -2.98
N GLU A 9 -7.55 -5.99 -1.97
CA GLU A 9 -8.78 -6.70 -1.67
C GLU A 9 -10.00 -5.85 -2.06
N VAL A 10 -10.94 -6.44 -2.78
CA VAL A 10 -12.24 -5.84 -3.11
C VAL A 10 -13.33 -6.82 -2.71
N ASP A 11 -14.21 -6.40 -1.80
CA ASP A 11 -15.32 -7.22 -1.29
C ASP A 11 -14.87 -8.61 -0.78
N GLY A 12 -13.78 -8.66 -0.01
CA GLY A 12 -13.23 -9.92 0.53
C GLY A 12 -12.46 -10.76 -0.49
N LYS A 13 -12.21 -10.25 -1.70
CA LYS A 13 -11.50 -10.98 -2.76
C LYS A 13 -10.17 -10.32 -3.11
N ASN A 14 -9.10 -11.12 -3.10
CA ASN A 14 -7.80 -10.69 -3.60
C ASN A 14 -7.85 -10.49 -5.12
N ILE A 15 -7.54 -9.28 -5.55
CA ILE A 15 -7.51 -8.89 -6.96
C ILE A 15 -6.06 -8.91 -7.44
N GLN A 16 -5.82 -9.67 -8.50
CA GLN A 16 -4.50 -9.71 -9.13
C GLN A 16 -4.21 -8.37 -9.80
N MET A 17 -3.13 -7.73 -9.37
CA MET A 17 -2.60 -6.52 -10.00
C MET A 17 -1.48 -6.88 -10.98
N ASN A 18 -1.47 -6.21 -12.13
CA ASN A 18 -0.31 -6.21 -13.01
C ASN A 18 0.82 -5.33 -12.45
N ASP A 19 2.02 -5.48 -13.01
CA ASP A 19 3.23 -4.80 -12.52
C ASP A 19 3.13 -3.27 -12.58
N PHE A 20 2.47 -2.72 -13.59
CA PHE A 20 2.30 -1.28 -13.72
C PHE A 20 1.44 -0.71 -12.58
N VAL A 21 0.27 -1.30 -12.33
CA VAL A 21 -0.64 -0.89 -11.26
C VAL A 21 0.02 -1.11 -9.89
N ARG A 22 0.71 -2.23 -9.70
CA ARG A 22 1.43 -2.54 -8.46
C ARG A 22 2.44 -1.44 -8.11
N LYS A 23 3.28 -1.05 -9.06
CA LYS A 23 4.33 -0.03 -8.86
C LYS A 23 3.76 1.35 -8.56
N ILE A 24 2.73 1.77 -9.29
CA ILE A 24 2.11 3.08 -9.09
C ILE A 24 1.47 3.17 -7.69
N LEU A 25 0.67 2.17 -7.31
CA LEU A 25 0.00 2.18 -6.00
C LEU A 25 0.99 2.06 -4.85
N ALA A 26 1.98 1.16 -4.94
CA ALA A 26 3.00 1.01 -3.90
C ALA A 26 3.78 2.32 -3.68
N GLY A 27 4.21 2.98 -4.77
CA GLY A 27 4.91 4.26 -4.69
C GLY A 27 4.05 5.37 -4.11
N MET A 28 2.80 5.48 -4.57
CA MET A 28 1.86 6.48 -4.07
C MET A 28 1.59 6.30 -2.57
N ILE A 29 1.24 5.08 -2.15
CA ILE A 29 0.91 4.77 -0.75
C ILE A 29 2.10 5.02 0.17
N THR A 30 3.28 4.49 -0.18
CA THR A 30 4.50 4.66 0.64
C THR A 30 4.91 6.13 0.73
N GLY A 31 4.84 6.89 -0.37
CA GLY A 31 5.13 8.32 -0.38
C GLY A 31 4.14 9.12 0.46
N SER A 32 2.83 8.83 0.36
CA SER A 32 1.80 9.49 1.18
C SER A 32 1.96 9.19 2.67
N VAL A 33 2.22 7.93 3.01
CA VAL A 33 2.40 7.51 4.41
C VAL A 33 3.67 8.10 5.00
N GLY A 34 4.79 8.10 4.26
CA GLY A 34 6.05 8.67 4.73
C GLY A 34 5.99 10.18 5.05
N ALA A 35 4.98 10.89 4.53
CA ALA A 35 4.74 12.29 4.87
C ALA A 35 3.88 12.49 6.14
N LEU A 36 3.37 11.42 6.75
CA LEU A 36 2.58 11.45 7.98
C LEU A 36 3.48 11.30 9.22
N HIS A 37 2.94 11.67 10.38
CA HIS A 37 3.62 11.53 11.68
C HIS A 37 2.79 10.69 12.64
N GLY A 38 3.44 10.08 13.64
CA GLY A 38 2.77 9.34 14.72
C GLY A 38 2.93 7.81 14.68
N PHE A 39 3.85 7.30 13.87
CA PHE A 39 4.26 5.90 13.85
C PHE A 39 5.76 5.80 13.54
N ASP A 40 6.35 4.64 13.77
CA ASP A 40 7.76 4.37 13.49
C ASP A 40 8.00 4.31 11.96
N GLU A 41 9.04 4.97 11.48
CA GLU A 41 9.43 4.97 10.06
C GLU A 41 9.72 3.55 9.54
N ASP A 42 10.12 2.63 10.42
CA ASP A 42 10.41 1.22 10.11
C ASP A 42 9.18 0.29 10.27
N TRP A 43 8.00 0.77 9.88
CA TRP A 43 6.78 -0.03 9.90
C TRP A 43 6.89 -1.26 8.98
N LYS A 44 6.35 -2.40 9.45
CA LYS A 44 6.39 -3.69 8.73
C LYS A 44 5.12 -3.97 7.92
N THR A 45 3.99 -3.40 8.33
CA THR A 45 2.69 -3.65 7.72
C THR A 45 1.86 -2.38 7.80
N LEU A 46 1.20 -2.07 6.70
CA LEU A 46 0.31 -0.92 6.57
C LEU A 46 -1.01 -1.39 5.95
N ASN A 47 -2.13 -1.07 6.61
CA ASN A 47 -3.47 -1.38 6.14
C ASN A 47 -4.22 -0.08 5.86
N ILE A 48 -4.73 0.08 4.63
CA ILE A 48 -5.61 1.18 4.24
C ILE A 48 -6.97 0.59 3.91
N SER A 49 -8.03 1.08 4.55
CA SER A 49 -9.40 0.67 4.25
C SER A 49 -10.18 1.85 3.69
N LEU A 50 -10.75 1.66 2.50
CA LEU A 50 -11.69 2.60 1.88
C LEU A 50 -13.10 2.03 2.01
N LYS A 51 -14.06 2.83 2.46
CA LYS A 51 -15.49 2.49 2.42
C LYS A 51 -16.15 3.32 1.34
N ARG A 52 -17.01 2.68 0.55
CA ARG A 52 -17.83 3.34 -0.47
C ARG A 52 -19.30 3.23 -0.09
#